data_AF-A0A8D8JES0-F1
#
_entry.id   AF-A0A8D8JES0-F1
#
_cell.length_a   1.000
_cell.length_b   1.000
_cell.length_c   1.000
_cell.angle_alpha   90.00
_cell.angle_beta   90.00
_cell.angle_gamma   90.00
#
_symmetry.space_group_name_H-M   'P 1'
#
loop_
_entity.id
_entity.type
_entity.pdbx_description
1 polymer ?
#
loop_
_entity_poly.entity_id
_entity_poly.type
_entity_poly.pdbx_seq_one_letter_code
_entity_poly.pdbx_strand_id
1 'polypeptide(L)'
;GLPTLTAYVLVNVEISDANDNPPIFTIQNYTAVVQEDKQIGYTLLKFEVTDADSAPNAAPYTFDFRSGNDGGAFRIEQDGILRTATRFNSKIKDSYQLQIRVFDNGAPPLYSDTWVSVKVIEESQYPPVITP
;
A
#
# COMPACT_ATOMS: atom_id res chain seq x y z
N GLY A 1 45.39 54.82 10.55
CA GLY A 1 44.24 53.98 10.95
C GLY A 1 44.68 52.54 11.00
N LEU A 2 44.22 51.76 11.98
CA LEU A 2 44.53 50.33 12.08
C LEU A 2 43.66 49.53 11.08
N PRO A 3 44.22 48.56 10.34
CA PRO A 3 43.44 47.74 9.42
C PRO A 3 42.48 46.83 10.20
N THR A 4 41.25 46.70 9.70
CA THR A 4 40.24 45.79 10.26
C THR A 4 40.65 44.34 9.99
N LEU A 5 40.84 43.55 11.04
CA LEU A 5 41.02 42.10 10.91
C LEU A 5 39.65 41.46 10.65
N THR A 6 39.48 40.85 9.48
CA THR A 6 38.36 39.97 9.18
C THR A 6 38.78 38.52 9.40
N ALA A 7 37.95 37.76 10.10
CA ALA A 7 38.08 36.32 10.26
C ALA A 7 36.83 35.66 9.67
N TYR A 8 37.02 34.58 8.92
CA TYR A 8 35.94 33.77 8.34
C TYR A 8 35.90 32.42 9.05
N VAL A 9 34.70 31.92 9.34
CA VAL A 9 34.46 30.59 9.90
C VAL A 9 33.53 29.82 8.97
N LEU A 10 33.82 28.54 8.74
CA LEU A 10 32.97 27.66 7.95
C LEU A 10 31.84 27.13 8.83
N VAL A 11 30.59 27.35 8.42
CA VAL A 11 29.40 26.79 9.05
C VAL A 11 28.81 25.77 8.08
N ASN A 12 28.69 24.52 8.52
CA ASN A 12 28.01 23.48 7.75
C ASN A 12 26.52 23.51 8.11
N VAL A 13 25.66 23.88 7.15
CA VAL A 13 24.21 23.88 7.32
C VAL A 13 23.65 22.69 6.56
N GLU A 14 23.12 21.71 7.29
CA GLU A 14 22.38 20.59 6.71
C GLU A 14 20.88 20.93 6.73
N ILE A 15 20.26 20.91 5.56
CA ILE A 15 18.81 21.07 5.42
C ILE A 15 18.21 19.67 5.53
N SER A 16 17.56 19.39 6.66
CA SER A 16 16.76 18.18 6.82
C SER A 16 15.39 18.39 6.20
N ASP A 17 14.91 17.38 5.51
CA ASP A 17 13.54 17.29 5.02
C ASP A 17 12.55 17.19 6.19
N ALA A 18 11.38 17.82 6.07
CA ALA A 18 10.29 17.72 7.04
C ALA A 18 9.22 16.78 6.49
N ASN A 19 8.57 15.99 7.35
CA ASN A 19 7.48 15.10 6.92
C ASN A 19 6.20 15.92 6.68
N ASP A 20 6.01 16.44 5.48
CA ASP A 20 4.87 17.29 5.12
C ASP A 20 4.08 16.79 3.91
N ASN A 21 4.50 15.70 3.27
CA ASN A 21 3.78 15.05 2.20
C ASN A 21 3.31 13.66 2.63
N PRO A 22 2.00 13.38 2.64
CA PRO A 22 1.52 12.04 2.93
C PRO A 22 1.85 11.07 1.79
N PRO A 23 1.98 9.76 2.09
CA PRO A 23 2.13 8.73 1.07
C PRO A 23 0.83 8.61 0.27
N ILE A 24 0.93 8.42 -1.05
CA ILE A 24 -0.21 8.41 -1.98
C ILE A 24 -0.24 7.09 -2.76
N PHE A 25 -1.37 6.40 -2.75
CA PHE A 25 -1.62 5.29 -3.66
C PHE A 25 -1.69 5.78 -5.11
N THR A 26 -0.97 5.12 -6.02
CA THR A 26 -1.00 5.49 -7.46
C THR A 26 -2.37 5.25 -8.09
N ILE A 27 -3.19 4.37 -7.50
CA ILE A 27 -4.56 4.06 -7.93
C ILE A 27 -5.52 4.36 -6.78
N GLN A 28 -6.57 5.14 -7.07
CA GLN A 28 -7.58 5.54 -6.06
C GLN A 28 -8.56 4.41 -5.68
N ASN A 29 -8.84 3.49 -6.62
CA ASN A 29 -9.74 2.36 -6.40
C ASN A 29 -9.21 1.12 -7.10
N TYR A 30 -8.80 0.12 -6.33
CA TYR A 30 -8.32 -1.14 -6.88
C TYR A 30 -9.49 -2.11 -7.09
N THR A 31 -9.40 -2.92 -8.13
CA THR A 31 -10.32 -4.05 -8.35
C THR A 31 -9.51 -5.33 -8.50
N ALA A 32 -9.99 -6.40 -7.86
CA ALA A 32 -9.38 -7.71 -7.97
C ALA A 32 -10.46 -8.79 -8.06
N VAL A 33 -10.12 -9.88 -8.73
CA VAL A 33 -10.97 -11.06 -8.84
C VAL A 33 -10.21 -12.25 -8.30
N VAL A 34 -10.83 -13.03 -7.44
CA VAL A 34 -10.26 -14.27 -6.89
C VAL A 34 -11.23 -15.41 -7.12
N GLN A 35 -10.72 -16.55 -7.59
CA GLN A 35 -11.52 -17.77 -7.68
C GLN A 35 -11.59 -18.44 -6.30
N GLU A 36 -12.74 -19.01 -5.95
CA GLU A 36 -12.95 -19.58 -4.60
C GLU A 36 -12.06 -20.79 -4.28
N ASP A 37 -11.56 -21.49 -5.30
CA ASP A 37 -10.66 -22.64 -5.21
C ASP A 37 -9.21 -22.27 -4.85
N LYS A 38 -8.86 -20.98 -4.90
CA LYS A 38 -7.48 -20.53 -4.73
C LYS A 38 -6.97 -20.81 -3.33
N GLN A 39 -5.73 -21.27 -3.27
CA GLN A 39 -5.05 -21.54 -2.02
C GLN A 39 -4.90 -20.29 -1.15
N ILE A 40 -4.80 -20.51 0.17
CA ILE A 40 -4.44 -19.47 1.12
C ILE A 40 -3.04 -18.93 0.77
N GLY A 41 -2.86 -17.62 0.84
CA GLY A 41 -1.62 -16.93 0.45
C GLY A 41 -1.55 -16.57 -1.03
N TYR A 42 -2.61 -16.79 -1.81
CA TYR A 42 -2.70 -16.35 -3.20
C TYR A 42 -2.61 -14.83 -3.28
N THR A 43 -1.76 -14.34 -4.18
CA THR A 43 -1.54 -12.90 -4.40
C THR A 43 -2.67 -12.32 -5.24
N LEU A 44 -3.38 -11.32 -4.72
CA LEU A 44 -4.40 -10.59 -5.48
C LEU A 44 -3.79 -9.43 -6.25
N LEU A 45 -3.05 -8.57 -5.56
CA LEU A 45 -2.44 -7.36 -6.13
C LEU A 45 -1.28 -6.89 -5.27
N LYS A 46 -0.51 -5.96 -5.80
CA LYS A 46 0.51 -5.20 -5.07
C LYS A 46 0.13 -3.74 -5.09
N PHE A 47 0.14 -3.10 -3.93
CA PHE A 47 -0.05 -1.65 -3.83
C PHE A 47 1.18 -0.93 -4.34
N GLU A 48 0.94 0.16 -5.05
CA GLU A 48 1.97 1.09 -5.48
C GLU A 48 1.72 2.42 -4.79
N VAL A 49 2.74 2.89 -4.07
CA VAL A 49 2.65 4.07 -3.20
C VAL A 49 3.84 4.96 -3.47
N THR A 50 3.57 6.25 -3.60
CA THR A 50 4.57 7.30 -3.83
C THR A 50 4.46 8.35 -2.75
N ASP A 51 5.59 8.88 -2.33
CA ASP A 51 5.72 9.95 -1.36
C ASP A 51 6.71 10.97 -1.91
N ALA A 52 6.42 12.26 -1.71
CA ALA A 52 7.28 13.34 -2.19
C ALA A 52 8.38 13.70 -1.19
N ASP A 53 8.28 13.21 0.05
CA ASP A 53 9.30 13.41 1.07
C ASP A 53 10.55 12.57 0.81
N SER A 54 11.67 13.01 1.37
CA SER A 54 12.94 12.28 1.27
C SER A 54 13.09 11.28 2.41
N ALA A 55 14.02 10.33 2.28
CA ALA A 55 14.36 9.47 3.41
C ALA A 55 14.84 10.33 4.60
N PRO A 56 14.39 10.06 5.84
CA PRO A 56 13.65 8.86 6.27
C PRO A 56 12.12 9.03 6.32
N ASN A 57 11.57 10.15 5.86
CA ASN A 57 10.16 10.52 6.01
C ASN A 57 9.23 9.73 5.07
N ALA A 58 9.73 9.27 3.92
CA ALA A 58 8.98 8.44 2.97
C ALA A 58 9.00 6.93 3.32
N ALA A 59 9.48 6.08 2.42
CA ALA A 59 9.58 4.64 2.62
C ALA A 59 10.54 4.27 3.79
N PRO A 60 10.32 3.16 4.51
CA PRO A 60 9.36 2.08 4.24
C PRO A 60 7.93 2.37 4.68
N TYR A 61 6.95 1.84 3.94
CA TYR A 61 5.54 2.05 4.24
C TYR A 61 4.96 0.94 5.12
N THR A 62 3.96 1.31 5.93
CA THR A 62 3.18 0.36 6.75
C THR A 62 1.72 0.36 6.31
N PHE A 63 1.11 -0.81 6.15
CA PHE A 63 -0.26 -0.96 5.67
C PHE A 63 -1.19 -1.52 6.76
N ASP A 64 -2.45 -1.07 6.76
CA ASP A 64 -3.47 -1.56 7.69
C ASP A 64 -4.87 -1.63 7.05
N PHE A 65 -5.73 -2.51 7.58
CA PHE A 65 -7.12 -2.60 7.18
C PHE A 65 -7.97 -1.70 8.07
N ARG A 66 -8.55 -0.64 7.50
CA ARG A 66 -9.50 0.23 8.20
C ARG A 66 -10.86 -0.41 8.34
N SER A 67 -11.32 -1.15 7.31
CA SER A 67 -12.60 -1.83 7.31
C SER A 67 -12.70 -2.88 6.19
N GLY A 68 -13.74 -3.73 6.26
CA GLY A 68 -14.13 -4.66 5.20
C GLY A 68 -13.41 -6.01 5.19
N ASN A 69 -12.35 -6.19 5.99
CA ASN A 69 -11.62 -7.45 6.12
C ASN A 69 -12.34 -8.45 7.03
N ASP A 70 -13.60 -8.77 6.69
CA ASP A 70 -14.46 -9.62 7.51
C ASP A 70 -13.86 -11.01 7.70
N GLY A 71 -13.78 -11.44 8.95
CA GLY A 71 -13.22 -12.75 9.32
C GLY A 71 -11.72 -12.89 9.04
N GLY A 72 -11.00 -11.78 8.78
CA GLY A 72 -9.58 -11.83 8.41
C GLY A 72 -9.34 -12.55 7.09
N ALA A 73 -10.24 -12.36 6.11
CA ALA A 73 -10.19 -13.02 4.82
C ALA A 73 -8.95 -12.67 3.99
N PHE A 74 -8.31 -11.54 4.28
CA PHE A 74 -7.12 -11.04 3.60
C PHE A 74 -6.03 -10.63 4.58
N ARG A 75 -4.79 -10.61 4.08
CA ARG A 75 -3.61 -10.08 4.77
C ARG A 75 -2.77 -9.24 3.81
N ILE A 76 -2.05 -8.25 4.35
CA ILE A 76 -1.11 -7.43 3.59
C ILE A 76 0.29 -7.70 4.12
N GLU A 77 1.20 -8.01 3.21
CA GLU A 77 2.62 -8.19 3.51
C GLU A 77 3.35 -6.83 3.54
N GLN A 78 4.54 -6.77 4.14
CA GLN A 78 5.31 -5.53 4.30
C GLN A 78 5.70 -4.88 2.96
N ASP A 79 5.78 -5.66 1.88
CA ASP A 79 6.06 -5.19 0.52
C ASP A 79 4.82 -4.64 -0.21
N GLY A 80 3.69 -4.50 0.50
CA GLY A 80 2.42 -4.00 -0.04
C GLY A 80 1.65 -5.05 -0.84
N ILE A 81 1.98 -6.34 -0.74
CA ILE A 81 1.23 -7.39 -1.44
C ILE A 81 -0.01 -7.80 -0.63
N LEU A 82 -1.19 -7.66 -1.24
CA LEU A 82 -2.46 -8.15 -0.70
C LEU A 82 -2.64 -9.63 -1.06
N ARG A 83 -2.85 -10.48 -0.05
CA ARG A 83 -3.01 -11.93 -0.20
C ARG A 83 -4.29 -12.45 0.45
N THR A 84 -4.76 -13.59 -0.04
CA THR A 84 -5.80 -14.37 0.62
C THR A 84 -5.28 -14.93 1.95
N ALA A 85 -6.12 -14.88 2.99
CA ALA A 85 -5.81 -15.46 4.31
C ALA A 85 -6.79 -16.57 4.71
N THR A 86 -7.86 -16.77 3.93
CA THR A 86 -8.85 -17.83 4.11
C THR A 86 -9.22 -18.50 2.79
N ARG A 87 -10.02 -19.56 2.87
CA ARG A 87 -10.72 -20.14 1.71
C ARG A 87 -12.03 -19.41 1.49
N PHE A 88 -12.35 -19.11 0.24
CA PHE A 88 -13.59 -18.42 -0.09
C PHE A 88 -14.70 -19.41 -0.45
N ASN A 89 -15.93 -18.93 -0.37
CA ASN A 89 -17.11 -19.59 -0.90
C ASN A 89 -18.02 -18.51 -1.47
N SER A 90 -18.08 -18.45 -2.80
CA SER A 90 -18.84 -17.46 -3.55
C SER A 90 -20.33 -17.49 -3.23
N LYS A 91 -20.88 -18.63 -2.79
CA LYS A 91 -22.29 -18.78 -2.39
C LYS A 91 -22.59 -18.20 -1.02
N ILE A 92 -21.56 -18.05 -0.17
CA ILE A 92 -21.68 -17.41 1.15
C ILE A 92 -21.45 -15.90 1.02
N LYS A 93 -20.35 -15.52 0.34
CA LYS A 93 -19.99 -14.13 0.11
C LYS A 93 -19.15 -14.00 -1.15
N ASP A 94 -19.65 -13.23 -2.09
CA ASP A 94 -19.08 -13.10 -3.43
C ASP A 94 -18.28 -11.79 -3.63
N SER A 95 -18.23 -10.92 -2.63
CA SER A 95 -17.61 -9.60 -2.76
C SER A 95 -17.14 -9.03 -1.42
N TYR A 96 -16.01 -8.33 -1.45
CA TYR A 96 -15.45 -7.60 -0.31
C TYR A 96 -15.08 -6.19 -0.75
N GLN A 97 -15.40 -5.22 0.10
CA GLN A 97 -15.00 -3.83 -0.09
C GLN A 97 -14.09 -3.44 1.06
N LEU A 98 -12.78 -3.47 0.79
CA LEU A 98 -11.73 -3.24 1.76
C LEU A 98 -11.33 -1.77 1.74
N GLN A 99 -11.21 -1.15 2.91
CA GLN A 99 -10.58 0.16 3.04
C GLN A 99 -9.18 -0.04 3.61
N ILE A 100 -8.16 0.30 2.82
CA ILE A 100 -6.76 0.10 3.18
C ILE A 100 -6.12 1.44 3.48
N ARG A 101 -5.34 1.50 4.56
CA ARG A 101 -4.52 2.65 4.93
C ARG A 101 -3.05 2.34 4.68
N VAL A 102 -2.31 3.31 4.18
CA VAL A 102 -0.84 3.30 4.16
C VAL A 102 -0.29 4.44 5.00
N PHE A 103 0.75 4.17 5.77
CA PHE A 103 1.51 5.12 6.57
C PHE A 103 2.93 5.26 6.03
N ASP A 104 3.47 6.46 6.12
CA ASP A 104 4.89 6.75 5.90
C ASP A 104 5.74 6.38 7.13
N ASN A 105 7.02 6.70 7.08
CA ASN A 105 7.97 6.50 8.16
C ASN A 105 8.38 7.81 8.86
N GLY A 106 7.68 8.91 8.59
CA GLY A 106 7.96 10.20 9.20
C GLY A 106 7.42 10.35 10.62
N ALA A 107 7.73 11.48 11.25
CA ALA A 107 7.38 11.78 12.64
C ALA A 107 6.74 13.18 12.79
N PRO A 108 5.43 13.30 13.05
CA PRO A 108 4.46 12.21 13.15
C PRO A 108 4.21 11.54 11.79
N PRO A 109 3.77 10.27 11.76
CA PRO A 109 3.51 9.60 10.50
C PRO A 109 2.26 10.18 9.82
N LEU A 110 2.35 10.42 8.52
CA LEU A 110 1.21 10.77 7.69
C LEU A 110 0.66 9.51 6.99
N TYR A 111 -0.55 9.62 6.45
CA TYR A 111 -1.24 8.47 5.86
C TYR A 111 -2.19 8.86 4.73
N SER A 112 -2.52 7.88 3.89
CA SER A 112 -3.65 7.94 2.99
C SER A 112 -4.46 6.65 3.00
N ASP A 113 -5.69 6.72 2.49
CA ASP A 113 -6.61 5.60 2.40
C ASP A 113 -6.97 5.32 0.92
N THR A 114 -7.21 4.05 0.59
CA THR A 114 -7.74 3.61 -0.72
C THR A 114 -8.80 2.53 -0.55
N TRP A 115 -9.66 2.38 -1.56
CA TRP A 115 -10.65 1.30 -1.61
C TRP A 115 -10.19 0.17 -2.52
N VAL A 116 -10.45 -1.06 -2.10
CA VAL A 116 -10.22 -2.27 -2.90
C VAL A 116 -11.51 -3.06 -2.98
N SER A 117 -12.01 -3.26 -4.20
CA SER A 117 -13.16 -4.12 -4.46
C SER A 117 -12.67 -5.49 -4.93
N VAL A 118 -12.92 -6.51 -4.12
CA VAL A 118 -12.55 -7.90 -4.44
C VAL A 118 -13.81 -8.68 -4.78
N LYS A 119 -13.89 -9.24 -5.99
CA LYS A 119 -14.95 -10.17 -6.39
C LYS A 119 -14.47 -11.61 -6.23
N VAL A 120 -15.22 -12.42 -5.51
CA VAL A 120 -15.04 -13.87 -5.49
C VAL A 120 -15.92 -14.47 -6.58
N ILE A 121 -15.32 -15.28 -7.45
CA ILE A 121 -16.03 -15.99 -8.51
C ILE A 121 -15.90 -17.51 -8.32
N GLU A 122 -16.87 -18.24 -8.85
CA GLU A 122 -16.75 -19.69 -9.00
C GLU A 122 -15.56 -20.04 -9.89
N GLU A 123 -15.03 -21.24 -9.71
CA GLU A 123 -13.97 -21.77 -10.57
C GLU A 123 -14.44 -21.84 -12.03
N SER A 124 -13.59 -21.42 -12.97
CA SER A 124 -13.87 -21.59 -14.39
C SER A 124 -13.73 -23.07 -14.75
N GLN A 125 -14.86 -23.76 -14.90
CA GLN A 125 -14.90 -25.19 -15.29
C GLN A 125 -14.61 -25.44 -16.78
N TYR A 126 -14.40 -24.38 -17.58
CA TYR A 126 -14.12 -24.53 -19.01
C TYR A 126 -12.61 -24.40 -19.31
N PRO A 127 -12.00 -25.40 -19.98
CA PRO A 127 -10.65 -25.23 -20.53
C PRO A 127 -10.65 -24.11 -21.58
N PRO A 128 -9.51 -23.43 -21.80
CA PRO A 128 -9.42 -22.42 -22.85
C PRO A 128 -9.76 -23.06 -24.21
N VAL A 129 -10.79 -22.55 -24.86
CA VAL A 129 -11.15 -22.96 -26.22
C VAL A 129 -10.13 -22.32 -27.16
N ILE A 130 -9.26 -23.12 -27.76
CA ILE A 130 -8.44 -22.68 -28.90
C ILE A 130 -9.36 -22.68 -30.11
N THR A 131 -9.87 -21.52 -30.50
CA THR A 131 -10.52 -21.36 -31.81
C THR A 131 -9.44 -21.27 -32.90
N PRO A 132 -9.50 -22.10 -33.95
CA PRO A 132 -8.57 -22.07 -35.07
C PRO A 132 -8.69 -20.81 -35.94
#